data_AF-A0A355PPJ5-F1
#
_entry.id   AF-A0A355PPJ5-F1
#
_cell.length_a   1.000
_cell.length_b   1.000
_cell.length_c   1.000
_cell.angle_alpha   90.00
_cell.angle_beta   90.00
_cell.angle_gamma   90.00
#
_symmetry.space_group_name_H-M   'P 1'
#
loop_
_entity.id
_entity.type
_entity.pdbx_description
1 polymer ?
#
loop_
_entity_poly.entity_id
_entity_poly.type
_entity_poly.pdbx_seq_one_letter_code
_entity_poly.pdbx_strand_id
1 'polypeptide(L)' 'MKNRNTLDRKIYYHNKYLQEENERSITKEQLRKLTELIYRNVDDQEDREQSLCYIEGLSYVEAEEYISSFEI' A
#
# COMPACT_ATOMS: atom_id res chain seq x y z
N MET A 1 14.90 28.49 -7.20
CA MET A 1 14.63 27.24 -7.96
C MET A 1 15.76 26.25 -7.76
N LYS A 2 15.72 25.37 -6.75
CA LYS A 2 16.60 24.19 -6.72
C LYS A 2 15.93 23.03 -5.95
N ASN A 3 16.11 21.84 -6.52
CA ASN A 3 15.94 20.50 -5.95
C ASN A 3 14.55 19.84 -6.00
N ARG A 4 14.02 19.63 -7.21
CA ARG A 4 12.97 18.63 -7.51
C ARG A 4 13.53 17.30 -8.06
N ASN A 5 14.78 16.91 -7.76
CA ASN A 5 15.44 15.82 -8.51
C ASN A 5 15.97 14.65 -7.67
N THR A 6 15.61 14.58 -6.38
CA THR A 6 16.05 13.50 -5.48
C THR A 6 14.96 12.49 -5.15
N LEU A 7 13.68 12.89 -5.27
CA LEU A 7 12.54 12.02 -4.99
C LEU A 7 12.25 11.07 -6.18
N ASP A 8 12.25 11.61 -7.41
CA ASP A 8 12.01 10.85 -8.65
C ASP A 8 13.03 9.72 -8.87
N ARG A 9 14.29 9.95 -8.49
CA ARG A 9 15.34 8.94 -8.68
C ARG A 9 15.17 7.74 -7.76
N LYS A 10 14.62 7.92 -6.55
CA LYS A 10 14.38 6.81 -5.61
C LYS A 10 13.18 5.96 -6.04
N ILE A 11 12.14 6.58 -6.59
CA ILE A 11 10.94 5.90 -7.10
C ILE A 11 11.30 5.01 -8.31
N TYR A 12 12.16 5.47 -9.21
CA TYR A 12 12.58 4.69 -10.38
C TYR A 12 13.38 3.44 -10.01
N TYR A 13 14.30 3.53 -9.03
CA TYR A 13 15.06 2.35 -8.58
C TYR A 13 14.19 1.36 -7.80
N HIS A 14 13.19 1.83 -7.06
CA HIS A 14 12.28 0.95 -6.31
C HIS A 14 11.38 0.12 -7.25
N ASN A 15 10.84 0.74 -8.31
CA ASN A 15 10.03 0.04 -9.32
C ASN A 15 10.84 -0.96 -10.16
N LYS A 16 12.16 -0.78 -10.29
CA LYS A 16 13.01 -1.69 -11.07
C LYS A 16 13.28 -3.02 -10.36
N TYR A 17 13.24 -3.05 -9.02
CA TYR A 17 13.45 -4.28 -8.24
C TYR A 17 12.14 -5.04 -7.94
N LEU A 18 10.97 -4.41 -8.15
CA LEU A 18 9.66 -5.03 -7.94
C LEU A 18 9.12 -5.81 -9.16
N GLN A 19 9.72 -5.66 -10.34
CA GLN A 19 9.24 -6.32 -11.57
C GLN A 19 9.81 -7.73 -11.82
N GLU A 20 10.88 -8.15 -11.14
CA GLU A 20 11.58 -9.39 -11.53
C GLU A 20 11.43 -10.56 -10.54
N GLU A 21 10.75 -10.40 -9.40
CA GLU A 21 10.45 -11.53 -8.48
C GLU A 21 9.00 -11.48 -7.94
N ASN A 22 8.12 -12.34 -8.47
CA ASN A 22 6.88 -12.82 -7.84
C ASN A 22 5.69 -11.85 -7.66
N GLU A 23 5.35 -11.24 -8.80
CA GLU A 23 4.13 -10.55 -9.18
C GLU A 23 2.81 -11.30 -8.90
N ARG A 24 2.21 -11.09 -7.74
CA ARG A 24 0.77 -10.85 -7.70
C ARG A 24 0.55 -9.55 -6.96
N SER A 25 0.32 -8.47 -7.69
CA SER A 25 -0.17 -7.22 -7.11
C SER A 25 -1.45 -7.50 -6.32
N ILE A 26 -1.72 -6.71 -5.29
CA ILE A 26 -2.98 -6.75 -4.58
C ILE A 26 -4.16 -6.73 -5.58
N THR A 27 -5.10 -7.66 -5.40
CA THR A 27 -6.28 -7.69 -6.27
C THR A 27 -7.22 -6.53 -5.93
N LYS A 28 -8.05 -6.12 -6.89
CA LYS A 28 -9.09 -5.10 -6.64
C LYS A 28 -10.03 -5.48 -5.49
N GLU A 29 -10.28 -6.76 -5.30
CA GLU A 29 -11.15 -7.25 -4.23
C GLU A 29 -10.47 -7.12 -2.86
N GLN A 30 -9.20 -7.50 -2.74
CA GLN A 30 -8.43 -7.30 -1.50
C GLN A 30 -8.26 -5.82 -1.16
N LEU A 31 -7.96 -4.99 -2.16
CA LEU A 31 -7.87 -3.54 -1.98
C LEU A 31 -9.18 -2.96 -1.46
N ARG A 32 -10.32 -3.41 -2.01
CA ARG A 32 -11.66 -3.01 -1.53
C ARG A 32 -11.89 -3.45 -0.09
N LYS A 33 -11.58 -4.71 0.26
CA LYS A 33 -11.73 -5.23 1.62
C LYS A 33 -10.88 -4.43 2.63
N LEU A 34 -9.61 -4.20 2.32
CA LEU A 34 -8.72 -3.39 3.16
C LEU A 34 -9.20 -1.96 3.32
N THR A 35 -9.65 -1.34 2.24
CA THR A 35 -10.27 0.00 2.28
C THR A 35 -11.46 0.00 3.24
N GLU A 36 -12.39 -0.96 3.11
CA GLU A 36 -13.55 -1.07 4.00
C GLU A 36 -13.15 -1.31 5.47
N LEU A 37 -12.12 -2.12 5.74
CA LEU A 37 -11.62 -2.38 7.08
C LEU A 37 -10.97 -1.13 7.71
N ILE A 38 -10.18 -0.39 6.95
CA ILE A 38 -9.56 0.87 7.38
C ILE A 38 -10.65 1.89 7.75
N TYR A 39 -11.66 2.07 6.90
CA TYR A 39 -12.77 2.99 7.20
C TYR A 39 -13.59 2.59 8.42
N ARG A 40 -13.65 1.30 8.77
CA ARG A 40 -14.38 0.81 9.94
C ARG A 40 -13.58 0.89 11.24
N ASN A 41 -12.26 0.71 11.18
CA ASN A 41 -11.41 0.54 12.37
C ASN A 41 -10.51 1.74 12.67
N VAL A 42 -10.30 2.64 11.72
CA VAL A 42 -9.44 3.82 11.89
C VAL A 42 -10.32 5.07 11.88
N ASP A 43 -10.60 5.62 13.06
CA ASP A 43 -11.46 6.80 13.23
C ASP A 43 -10.74 8.12 12.87
N ASP A 44 -9.45 8.20 13.19
CA ASP A 44 -8.63 9.38 12.90
C ASP A 44 -8.40 9.54 11.39
N GLN A 45 -8.54 10.77 10.90
CA GLN A 45 -8.46 11.04 9.47
C GLN A 45 -7.02 10.91 8.94
N GLU A 46 -6.03 11.37 9.70
CA GLU A 46 -4.63 11.34 9.29
C GLU A 46 -4.13 9.89 9.26
N ASP A 47 -4.45 9.11 10.29
CA ASP A 47 -4.10 7.68 10.35
C ASP A 47 -4.79 6.88 9.24
N ARG A 48 -6.02 7.26 8.86
CA ARG A 48 -6.76 6.64 7.76
C ARG A 48 -6.11 6.93 6.42
N GLU A 49 -5.77 8.18 6.13
CA GLU A 49 -5.10 8.59 4.89
C GLU A 49 -3.74 7.88 4.75
N GLN A 50 -2.97 7.79 5.83
CA GLN A 50 -1.71 7.05 5.84
C GLN A 50 -1.92 5.55 5.56
N SER A 51 -2.92 4.94 6.18
CA SER A 51 -3.25 3.53 5.97
C SER A 51 -3.68 3.25 4.53
N LEU A 52 -4.46 4.15 3.92
CA LEU A 52 -4.91 4.01 2.52
C LEU A 52 -3.74 4.11 1.53
N CYS A 53 -2.80 5.04 1.74
CA CYS A 53 -1.60 5.12 0.90
C CYS A 53 -0.69 3.89 1.05
N TYR A 54 -0.64 3.31 2.25
CA TYR A 54 0.15 2.11 2.51
C TYR A 54 -0.38 0.90 1.74
N ILE A 55 -1.71 0.67 1.74
CA ILE A 55 -2.30 -0.52 1.10
C ILE A 55 -2.19 -0.55 -0.44
N GLU A 56 -2.06 0.61 -1.09
CA GLU A 56 -1.84 0.69 -2.55
C GLU A 56 -0.47 0.16 -2.97
N GLY A 57 0.50 0.15 -2.04
CA GLY A 57 1.85 -0.36 -2.27
C GLY A 57 2.05 -1.83 -1.94
N LEU A 58 1.02 -2.53 -1.44
CA LEU A 58 1.15 -3.91 -0.96
C LEU A 58 1.16 -4.94 -2.09
N SER A 59 1.97 -5.97 -1.90
CA SER A 59 1.84 -7.23 -2.62
C SER A 59 0.60 -8.01 -2.15
N TYR A 60 0.20 -9.02 -2.92
CA TYR A 60 -0.91 -9.91 -2.56
C TYR A 60 -0.74 -10.56 -1.18
N VAL A 61 0.47 -11.03 -0.83
CA VAL A 61 0.72 -11.71 0.44
C VAL A 61 0.62 -10.74 1.61
N GLU A 62 1.24 -9.56 1.50
CA GLU A 62 1.17 -8.52 2.53
C GLU A 62 -0.27 -8.04 2.74
N ALA A 63 -1.06 -7.96 1.67
CA ALA A 63 -2.47 -7.61 1.76
C ALA A 63 -3.29 -8.64 2.56
N GLU A 64 -3.06 -9.94 2.37
CA GLU A 64 -3.75 -11.00 3.13
C GLU A 64 -3.36 -10.99 4.61
N GLU A 65 -2.07 -10.78 4.91
CA GLU A 65 -1.59 -10.64 6.28
C GLU A 65 -2.21 -9.42 6.97
N TYR A 66 -2.29 -8.29 6.25
CA TYR A 66 -2.87 -7.07 6.77
C TYR A 66 -4.37 -7.20 7.03
N ILE A 67 -5.15 -7.82 6.12
CA ILE A 67 -6.58 -8.14 6.35
C ILE A 67 -6.76 -8.95 7.63
N SER A 68 -5.95 -10.01 7.80
CA SER A 68 -6.05 -10.93 8.93
C SER A 68 -5.81 -10.24 10.28
N SER A 69 -5.09 -9.12 10.32
CA SER A 69 -4.83 -8.37 11.55
C SER A 69 -6.05 -7.59 12.09
N PHE A 70 -7.03 -7.29 11.24
CA PHE A 70 -8.26 -6.57 11.62
C PHE A 70 -9.43 -7.50 12.03
N GLU A 71 -9.40 -8.76 11.60
CA GLU A 71 -10.50 -9.72 11.81
C GLU A 71 -10.37 -10.57 13.10
N ILE A 72 -9.45 -10.20 14.01
CA ILE A 72 -9.20 -10.87 15.30
C ILE A 72 -10.33 -10.59 16.30
#